data_AF-A0A095SHU6-F1
#
_entry.id   AF-A0A095SHU6-F1
#
_cell.length_a   1.000
_cell.length_b   1.000
_cell.length_c   1.000
_cell.angle_alpha   90.00
_cell.angle_beta   90.00
_cell.angle_gamma   90.00
#
_symmetry.space_group_name_H-M   'P 1'
#
loop_
_entity.id
_entity.type
_entity.pdbx_description
1 polymer ?
#
loop_
_entity_poly.entity_id
_entity_poly.type
_entity_poly.pdbx_seq_one_letter_code
_entity_poly.pdbx_strand_id
1 'polypeptide(L)'
;MKRVPGLLSAGTLLLFSGQVLADDMEGSIESLDTNAQTFVLQGITFKTTDNTDYDDGLTQFADLEAGLRVEVDFTFINGIHYATEIELDKP
;
A
#
# COMPACT_ATOMS: atom_id res chain seq x y z
N MET A 1 -47.24 -31.22 -7.21
CA MET A 1 -47.26 -30.15 -8.25
C MET A 1 -46.72 -28.86 -7.64
N LYS A 2 -45.74 -28.22 -8.32
CA LYS A 2 -45.36 -26.76 -8.33
C LYS A 2 -44.75 -26.16 -7.04
N ARG A 3 -43.41 -25.98 -6.92
CA ARG A 3 -42.53 -24.78 -7.20
C ARG A 3 -43.03 -23.48 -6.54
N VAL A 4 -42.21 -22.67 -5.84
CA VAL A 4 -41.09 -21.80 -6.31
C VAL A 4 -40.14 -21.42 -5.14
N PRO A 5 -38.81 -21.25 -5.35
CA PRO A 5 -37.86 -20.77 -4.34
C PRO A 5 -37.81 -19.23 -4.27
N GLY A 6 -37.66 -18.67 -3.07
CA GLY A 6 -37.40 -17.24 -2.87
C GLY A 6 -35.92 -16.98 -2.65
N LEU A 7 -35.24 -16.42 -3.65
CA LEU A 7 -33.93 -15.78 -3.47
C LEU A 7 -34.16 -14.41 -2.82
N LEU A 8 -33.54 -14.15 -1.67
CA LEU A 8 -33.34 -12.77 -1.21
C LEU A 8 -32.16 -12.18 -2.00
N SER A 9 -32.45 -11.20 -2.84
CA SER A 9 -31.44 -10.37 -3.51
C SER A 9 -30.74 -9.49 -2.49
N ALA A 10 -29.46 -9.76 -2.21
CA ALA A 10 -28.58 -8.80 -1.57
C ALA A 10 -28.10 -7.82 -2.65
N GLY A 11 -28.52 -6.56 -2.57
CA GLY A 11 -28.06 -5.50 -3.46
C GLY A 11 -26.60 -5.16 -3.17
N THR A 12 -25.71 -5.44 -4.12
CA THR A 12 -24.29 -5.08 -4.06
C THR A 12 -24.13 -3.56 -4.13
N LEU A 13 -23.56 -2.96 -3.08
CA LEU A 13 -23.09 -1.59 -3.11
C LEU A 13 -21.72 -1.56 -3.84
N LEU A 14 -21.70 -1.10 -5.09
CA LEU A 14 -20.46 -0.88 -5.83
C LEU A 14 -19.94 0.53 -5.50
N LEU A 15 -18.96 0.60 -4.60
CA LEU A 15 -18.16 1.80 -4.41
C LEU A 15 -17.06 1.81 -5.49
N PHE A 16 -17.28 2.55 -6.58
CA PHE A 16 -16.21 2.93 -7.50
C PHE A 16 -15.56 4.20 -6.98
N SER A 17 -14.55 4.05 -6.13
CA SER A 17 -13.64 5.16 -5.84
C SER A 17 -12.72 5.32 -7.05
N GLY A 18 -12.75 6.50 -7.68
CA GLY A 18 -11.90 6.83 -8.82
C GLY A 18 -10.42 6.69 -8.46
N GLN A 19 -9.63 6.12 -9.37
CA GLN A 19 -8.18 6.06 -9.22
C GLN A 19 -7.63 7.48 -9.33
N VAL A 20 -7.20 8.06 -8.22
CA VAL A 20 -6.32 9.23 -8.24
C VAL A 20 -4.97 8.73 -8.76
N LEU A 21 -4.52 9.32 -9.86
CA LEU A 21 -3.26 8.99 -10.55
C LEU A 21 -2.17 9.94 -10.07
N ALA A 22 -1.72 9.72 -8.86
CA ALA A 22 -0.47 10.15 -8.23
C ALA A 22 -0.61 9.61 -6.81
N ASP A 23 -0.08 8.43 -6.56
CA ASP A 23 -0.18 7.80 -5.24
C ASP A 23 1.23 7.92 -4.65
N ASP A 24 1.57 9.16 -4.30
CA ASP A 24 2.63 9.45 -3.36
C ASP A 24 2.02 9.50 -1.94
N MET A 25 2.80 9.13 -0.94
CA MET A 25 2.40 9.26 0.45
C MET A 25 3.61 9.58 1.33
N GLU A 26 3.53 10.71 2.02
CA GLU A 26 4.53 11.10 3.02
C GLU A 26 4.11 10.67 4.43
N GLY A 27 5.08 10.31 5.27
CA GLY A 27 4.86 10.17 6.71
C GLY A 27 5.90 9.32 7.42
N SER A 28 5.69 9.06 8.71
CA SER A 28 6.58 8.21 9.50
C SER A 28 6.20 6.73 9.39
N ILE A 29 7.19 5.88 9.13
CA ILE A 29 7.01 4.42 9.15
C ILE A 29 6.57 4.00 10.56
N GLU A 30 5.44 3.31 10.67
CA GLU A 30 4.86 2.87 11.94
C GLU A 30 5.44 1.52 12.39
N SER A 31 5.65 0.59 11.44
CA SER A 31 6.19 -0.74 11.69
C SER A 31 6.70 -1.40 10.41
N LEU A 32 7.53 -2.44 10.54
CA LEU A 32 8.11 -3.19 9.44
C LEU A 32 8.04 -4.71 9.71
N ASP A 33 7.91 -5.49 8.64
CA ASP A 33 8.15 -6.93 8.61
C ASP A 33 9.26 -7.21 7.58
N THR A 34 10.45 -7.53 8.07
CA THR A 34 11.63 -7.79 7.24
C THR A 34 11.55 -9.10 6.45
N ASN A 35 10.77 -10.07 6.92
CA ASN A 35 10.59 -11.33 6.19
C ASN A 35 9.60 -11.14 5.03
N ALA A 36 8.53 -10.37 5.27
CA ALA A 36 7.52 -10.08 4.26
C ALA A 36 7.93 -8.95 3.29
N GLN A 37 8.98 -8.19 3.62
CA GLN A 37 9.40 -6.98 2.89
C GLN A 37 8.23 -5.99 2.80
N THR A 38 7.61 -5.72 3.95
CA THR A 38 6.48 -4.80 4.07
C THR A 38 6.68 -3.82 5.20
N PHE A 39 6.17 -2.61 5.05
CA PHE A 39 6.11 -1.61 6.11
C PHE A 39 4.72 -0.96 6.17
N VAL A 40 4.42 -0.33 7.30
CA VAL A 40 3.15 0.36 7.53
C VAL A 40 3.40 1.87 7.60
N LEU A 41 2.61 2.63 6.85
CA LEU A 41 2.64 4.09 6.80
C LEU A 41 1.19 4.59 6.78
N GLN A 42 0.82 5.43 7.75
CA GLN A 42 -0.56 5.91 7.94
C GLN A 42 -1.61 4.78 7.97
N GLY A 43 -1.29 3.65 8.60
CA GLY A 43 -2.14 2.45 8.63
C GLY A 43 -2.25 1.66 7.33
N ILE A 44 -1.55 2.05 6.25
CA ILE A 44 -1.49 1.32 4.98
C ILE A 44 -0.25 0.43 4.96
N THR A 45 -0.43 -0.84 4.60
CA THR A 45 0.69 -1.75 4.36
C THR A 45 1.19 -1.63 2.94
N PHE A 46 2.46 -1.26 2.80
CA PHE A 46 3.21 -1.23 1.55
C PHE A 46 4.11 -2.43 1.44
N LYS A 47 4.19 -3.00 0.24
CA LYS A 47 5.10 -4.09 -0.11
C LYS A 47 6.20 -3.57 -1.01
N THR A 48 7.45 -3.87 -0.67
CA THR A 48 8.59 -3.61 -1.54
C THR A 48 8.92 -4.85 -2.37
N THR A 49 9.64 -4.63 -3.46
CA THR A 49 10.15 -5.69 -4.33
C THR A 49 11.57 -5.34 -4.77
N ASP A 50 12.22 -6.24 -5.51
CA ASP A 50 13.53 -5.95 -6.12
C ASP A 50 13.51 -4.77 -7.11
N ASN A 51 12.32 -4.30 -7.53
CA ASN A 51 12.15 -3.14 -8.41
C ASN A 51 11.80 -1.85 -7.67
N THR A 52 11.67 -1.87 -6.33
CA THR A 52 11.45 -0.64 -5.57
C THR A 52 12.73 0.19 -5.60
N ASP A 53 12.64 1.43 -6.06
CA ASP A 53 13.74 2.38 -6.02
C ASP A 53 13.89 2.97 -4.61
N TYR A 54 15.12 3.17 -4.18
CA TYR A 54 15.43 3.75 -2.87
C TYR A 54 16.39 4.91 -3.12
N ASP A 55 16.03 6.11 -2.66
CA ASP A 55 16.85 7.32 -2.88
C ASP A 55 17.06 8.09 -1.56
N ASP A 56 17.77 9.22 -1.66
CA ASP A 56 18.04 10.16 -0.58
C ASP A 56 18.79 9.56 0.63
N GLY A 57 19.65 8.58 0.33
CA GLY A 57 20.49 7.89 1.29
C GLY A 57 19.95 6.53 1.72
N LEU A 58 18.77 6.15 1.24
CA LEU A 58 18.27 4.79 1.27
C LEU A 58 18.84 4.02 0.07
N THR A 59 19.12 2.75 0.26
CA THR A 59 19.65 1.87 -0.79
C THR A 59 18.96 0.51 -0.85
N GLN A 60 18.26 0.14 0.22
CA GLN A 60 17.60 -1.15 0.37
C GLN A 60 16.56 -1.11 1.50
N PHE A 61 15.67 -2.09 1.54
CA PHE A 61 14.66 -2.20 2.61
C PHE A 61 15.25 -2.20 4.03
N ALA A 62 16.45 -2.75 4.20
CA ALA A 62 17.10 -2.81 5.51
C ALA A 62 17.58 -1.45 6.04
N ASP A 63 17.53 -0.40 5.23
CA ASP A 63 17.81 0.97 5.67
C ASP A 63 16.56 1.65 6.28
N LEU A 64 15.38 1.03 6.12
CA LEU A 64 14.12 1.52 6.68
C LEU A 64 13.99 1.14 8.16
N GLU A 65 13.52 2.09 8.97
CA GLU A 65 13.29 1.91 10.40
C GLU A 65 11.97 2.58 10.83
N ALA A 66 11.35 2.08 11.90
CA ALA A 66 10.15 2.70 12.45
C ALA A 66 10.49 4.11 12.97
N GLY A 67 9.64 5.09 12.66
CA GLY A 67 9.84 6.50 12.95
C GLY A 67 10.53 7.29 11.83
N LEU A 68 11.16 6.62 10.86
CA LEU A 68 11.74 7.29 9.69
C LEU A 68 10.64 7.95 8.88
N ARG A 69 10.79 9.25 8.57
CA ARG A 69 9.87 9.97 7.69
C ARG A 69 10.30 9.74 6.25
N VAL A 70 9.36 9.30 5.42
CA VAL A 70 9.59 8.94 4.02
C VAL A 70 8.48 9.48 3.14
N GLU A 71 8.80 9.72 1.88
CA GLU A 71 7.85 9.82 0.77
C GLU A 71 7.85 8.46 0.04
N VAL A 72 6.67 7.97 -0.33
CA VAL A 72 6.49 6.67 -0.97
C VAL A 72 5.62 6.83 -2.20
N ASP A 73 6.20 6.61 -3.37
CA ASP A 73 5.42 6.38 -4.57
C ASP A 73 4.96 4.93 -4.63
N PHE A 74 3.73 4.70 -5.07
CA PHE A 74 3.20 3.34 -5.15
C PHE A 74 2.19 3.10 -6.27
N THR A 75 1.98 1.81 -6.54
CA THR A 75 0.89 1.33 -7.38
C THR A 75 0.00 0.35 -6.62
N PHE A 76 -1.32 0.44 -6.83
CA PHE A 76 -2.27 -0.48 -6.24
C PHE A 76 -2.69 -1.56 -7.24
N ILE A 77 -2.19 -2.78 -7.03
CA ILE A 77 -2.43 -3.93 -7.91
C ILE A 77 -3.00 -5.08 -7.09
N ASN A 78 -4.18 -5.56 -7.49
CA ASN A 78 -4.84 -6.72 -6.88
C ASN A 78 -4.99 -6.64 -5.35
N GLY A 79 -5.26 -5.45 -4.81
CA GLY A 79 -5.43 -5.26 -3.36
C GLY A 79 -4.14 -4.99 -2.59
N ILE A 80 -3.00 -4.86 -3.26
CA ILE A 80 -1.69 -4.65 -2.64
C ILE A 80 -1.11 -3.32 -3.11
N HIS A 81 -0.65 -2.51 -2.16
CA HIS A 81 0.14 -1.30 -2.44
C HIS A 81 1.61 -1.72 -2.60
N TYR A 82 2.12 -1.64 -3.82
CA TYR A 82 3.52 -1.89 -4.12
C TYR A 82 4.25 -0.56 -4.15
N ALA A 83 5.22 -0.38 -3.26
CA ALA A 83 6.10 0.79 -3.30
C ALA A 83 6.98 0.70 -4.55
N THR A 84 6.93 1.73 -5.38
CA THR A 84 7.76 1.88 -6.58
C THR A 84 9.00 2.70 -6.29
N GLU A 85 8.92 3.67 -5.39
CA GLU A 85 10.04 4.47 -4.92
C GLU A 85 9.85 4.83 -3.45
N ILE A 86 10.94 4.93 -2.71
CA ILE A 86 10.96 5.35 -1.30
C ILE A 86 12.11 6.34 -1.12
N GLU A 87 11.76 7.56 -0.75
CA GLU A 87 12.71 8.65 -0.52
C GLU A 87 12.73 9.05 0.96
N LEU A 88 13.91 9.43 1.44
CA LEU A 88 14.10 9.95 2.78
C LEU A 88 13.61 11.40 2.83
N ASP A 89 12.49 11.64 3.51
CA ASP A 89 11.82 12.92 3.54
C ASP A 89 12.59 13.91 4.43
N LYS A 90 13.19 14.92 3.80
CA LYS A 90 14.05 15.90 4.47
C LYS A 90 13.20 16.96 5.22
N PRO A 91 13.58 17.33 6.45
CA PRO A 91 12.86 18.32 7.25
C PRO A 91 12.89 19.74 6.67
#